data_AF-A0A940DTL9-F1
#
_entry.id   AF-A0A940DTL9-F1
#
_cell.length_a   1.000
_cell.length_b   1.000
_cell.length_c   1.000
_cell.angle_alpha   90.00
_cell.angle_beta   90.00
_cell.angle_gamma   90.00
#
_symmetry.space_group_name_H-M   'P 1'
#
loop_
_entity.id
_entity.type
_entity.pdbx_description
1 polymer ?
#
loop_
_entity_poly.entity_id
_entity_poly.type
_entity_poly.pdbx_seq_one_letter_code
_entity_poly.pdbx_strand_id
1 'polypeptide(L)' 'MTLGELRTIFFGMKQYEPANINELLDFAGQIYLKGNICLSKYRNLIRELEATGATKPDYALET' A
#
# COMPACT_ATOMS: atom_id res chain seq x y z
N MET A 1 -5.22 -4.92 9.33
CA MET A 1 -5.60 -3.77 8.48
C MET A 1 -5.80 -4.33 7.10
N THR A 2 -6.93 -4.01 6.50
CA THR A 2 -7.32 -4.50 5.18
C THR A 2 -7.14 -3.41 4.13
N LEU A 3 -7.21 -3.78 2.86
CA LEU A 3 -7.14 -2.84 1.75
C LEU A 3 -8.26 -1.79 1.80
N GLY A 4 -9.46 -2.17 2.25
CA GLY A 4 -10.59 -1.25 2.44
C GLY A 4 -10.28 -0.14 3.45
N GLU A 5 -9.70 -0.51 4.60
CA GLU A 5 -9.25 0.45 5.61
C GLU A 5 -8.17 1.38 5.06
N LEU A 6 -7.22 0.85 4.29
CA LEU A 6 -6.18 1.64 3.63
C LEU A 6 -6.78 2.68 2.68
N ARG A 7 -7.79 2.29 1.89
CA ARG A 7 -8.51 3.19 0.98
C ARG A 7 -9.22 4.30 1.73
N THR A 8 -9.89 3.99 2.84
CA THR A 8 -10.54 4.99 3.68
C THR A 8 -9.55 6.02 4.21
N ILE A 9 -8.40 5.56 4.74
CA ILE A 9 -7.36 6.45 5.25
C ILE A 9 -6.72 7.27 4.12
N PHE A 10 -6.47 6.63 2.97
CA PHE A 10 -5.94 7.30 1.79
C PHE A 10 -6.88 8.42 1.34
N PHE A 11 -8.17 8.13 1.17
CA PHE A 11 -9.18 9.11 0.80
C PHE A 11 -9.29 10.23 1.84
N GLY A 12 -9.23 9.91 3.14
CA GLY A 12 -9.24 10.91 4.20
C GLY A 12 -8.04 11.86 4.17
N MET A 13 -6.84 11.37 3.79
CA MET A 13 -5.62 12.18 3.73
C MET A 13 -5.41 12.92 2.42
N LYS A 14 -5.73 12.27 1.31
CA LYS A 14 -5.46 12.76 -0.05
C LYS A 14 -6.69 13.44 -0.67
N GLN A 15 -7.89 13.16 -0.15
CA GLN A 15 -9.19 13.64 -0.67
C GLN A 15 -9.46 13.27 -2.13
N TYR A 16 -8.83 12.20 -2.61
CA TYR A 16 -9.10 11.62 -3.93
C TYR A 16 -9.04 10.10 -3.85
N GLU A 17 -9.72 9.44 -4.79
CA GLU A 17 -9.64 8.00 -4.93
C GLU A 17 -8.33 7.59 -5.62
N PRO A 18 -7.59 6.62 -5.07
CA PRO A 18 -6.33 6.16 -5.67
C PRO A 18 -6.60 5.68 -7.09
N ALA A 19 -5.93 6.29 -8.07
CA ALA A 19 -6.13 5.98 -9.48
C ALA A 19 -5.62 4.58 -9.82
N ASN A 20 -4.61 4.11 -9.08
CA ASN A 20 -3.99 2.81 -9.26
C ASN A 20 -3.71 2.14 -7.92
N ILE A 21 -3.70 0.81 -7.91
CA ILE A 21 -3.33 0.03 -6.71
C ILE A 21 -1.87 0.27 -6.31
N ASN A 22 -1.01 0.64 -7.27
CA ASN A 22 0.37 1.04 -6.99
C ASN A 22 0.46 2.32 -6.13
N GLU A 23 -0.49 3.26 -6.24
CA GLU A 23 -0.56 4.42 -5.33
C GLU A 23 -0.89 3.99 -3.90
N LEU A 24 -1.81 3.04 -3.74
CA LEU A 24 -2.11 2.48 -2.42
C LEU A 24 -0.90 1.74 -1.84
N LEU A 25 -0.13 1.06 -2.69
CA LEU A 25 1.09 0.37 -2.28
C LEU A 25 2.19 1.33 -1.82
N ASP A 26 2.40 2.42 -2.55
CA ASP A 26 3.32 3.49 -2.12
C ASP A 26 2.87 4.09 -0.79
N PHE A 27 1.58 4.43 -0.69
CA PHE A 27 1.01 5.00 0.53
C PHE A 27 1.14 4.07 1.73
N ALA A 28 0.88 2.77 1.56
CA ALA A 28 1.08 1.75 2.60
C ALA A 28 2.51 1.74 3.13
N GLY A 29 3.50 1.91 2.24
CA GLY A 29 4.90 2.08 2.59
C GLY A 29 5.15 3.35 3.40
N GLN A 30 4.59 4.48 2.97
CA GLN A 30 4.75 5.76 3.67
C GLN A 30 4.18 5.73 5.09
N ILE A 31 2.97 5.20 5.29
CA ILE A 31 2.37 5.12 6.63
C ILE A 31 3.09 4.12 7.53
N TYR A 32 3.67 3.05 6.96
CA TYR A 32 4.54 2.13 7.70
C TYR A 32 5.84 2.81 8.14
N LEU A 33 6.52 3.52 7.23
CA LEU A 33 7.75 4.26 7.54
C LEU A 33 7.52 5.38 8.55
N LYS A 34 6.35 6.02 8.53
CA LYS A 34 5.93 6.99 9.55
C LYS A 34 5.55 6.38 10.89
N GLY A 35 5.51 5.05 11.02
CA GLY A 35 5.14 4.35 12.25
C GLY A 35 3.64 4.36 12.56
N ASN A 36 2.77 4.73 11.60
CA ASN A 36 1.31 4.70 11.79
C ASN A 36 0.76 3.28 11.82
N ILE A 37 1.47 2.33 11.18
CA ILE A 37 1.08 0.92 11.15
C ILE A 37 2.26 0.01 11.51
N CYS A 38 1.97 -1.09 12.20
CA CYS A 38 2.97 -2.10 12.54
C CYS A 38 3.31 -2.98 11.32
N LEU A 39 4.46 -3.63 11.36
CA LEU A 39 4.93 -4.55 10.30
C LEU A 39 3.88 -5.61 9.93
N SER A 40 3.18 -6.18 10.91
CA SER A 40 2.11 -7.17 10.65
C SER A 40 0.97 -6.60 9.79
N LYS A 41 0.56 -5.35 10.05
CA LYS A 41 -0.46 -4.66 9.25
C LYS A 41 0.07 -4.37 7.84
N TYR A 42 1.30 -3.87 7.74
CA TYR A 42 1.94 -3.59 6.45
C TYR A 42 2.06 -4.85 5.59
N ARG A 43 2.51 -5.96 6.15
CA ARG A 43 2.67 -7.23 5.41
C ARG A 43 1.32 -7.76 4.89
N ASN A 44 0.25 -7.56 5.64
CA ASN A 44 -1.10 -7.91 5.19
C ASN A 44 -1.55 -7.01 4.03
N LEU A 45 -1.32 -5.71 4.14
CA LEU A 45 -1.61 -4.78 3.04
C LEU A 45 -0.84 -5.14 1.77
N ILE A 46 0.45 -5.43 1.87
CA ILE A 46 1.26 -5.83 0.71
C ILE A 46 0.67 -7.07 0.04
N ARG A 47 0.28 -8.10 0.80
CA ARG A 47 -0.39 -9.28 0.23
C ARG A 47 -1.70 -8.96 -0.49
N GLU A 48 -2.54 -8.11 0.09
CA GLU A 48 -3.80 -7.72 -0.56
C GLU A 48 -3.57 -6.86 -1.79
N LEU A 49 -2.59 -5.95 -1.74
CA LEU A 49 -2.18 -5.12 -2.86
C LEU A 49 -1.69 -6.01 -4.01
N GLU A 50 -0.77 -6.94 -3.74
CA GLU A 50 -0.28 -7.91 -4.72
C GLU A 50 -1.41 -8.79 -5.28
N ALA A 51 -2.32 -9.26 -4.43
CA ALA A 51 -3.49 -10.04 -4.87
C ALA A 51 -4.45 -9.23 -5.76
N THR A 52 -4.48 -7.90 -5.62
CA THR A 52 -5.28 -6.99 -6.45
C THR A 52 -4.53 -6.57 -7.74
N GLY A 53 -3.32 -7.08 -7.96
CA GLY A 53 -2.48 -6.77 -9.13
C GLY A 53 -1.51 -5.62 -8.93
N ALA A 54 -1.29 -5.15 -7.69
CA ALA A 54 -0.18 -4.25 -7.41
C ALA A 54 1.12 -4.98 -7.72
N THR A 55 1.90 -4.39 -8.61
CA THR A 55 3.21 -4.93 -8.97
C THR A 55 4.20 -3.86 -8.58
N LYS A 56 5.10 -4.15 -7.63
CA LYS A 56 6.26 -3.27 -7.48
C LYS A 56 7.00 -3.28 -8.82
N PRO A 57 7.58 -2.16 -9.27
CA PRO A 57 8.52 -2.22 -10.36
C PRO A 57 9.54 -3.28 -9.95
N ASP A 58 9.64 -4.33 -10.75
CA ASP A 58 10.59 -5.40 -10.56
C ASP A 58 11.95 -4.70 -10.65
N TYR A 59 12.51 -4.34 -9.50
CA TYR A 59 13.96 -4.20 -9.38
C TYR A 59 14.45 -5.65 -9.49
N ALA A 60 14.35 -6.20 -10.70
CA ALA A 60 15.13 -7.34 -11.12
C ALA A 60 16.55 -6.94 -10.72
N LEU A 61 17.05 -7.56 -9.66
CA LEU A 61 18.46 -7.66 -9.46
C LEU A 61 18.98 -8.38 -10.71
N GLU A 62 19.34 -7.61 -11.73
CA GLU A 62 20.27 -8.06 -12.76
C GLU A 62 21.47 -8.62 -12.00
N THR A 63 21.56 -9.95 -12.01
CA THR A 63 22.62 -10.74 -11.38
C THR A 63 23.68 -11.03 -12.43
#